data_AF-A0A4Q3SKG7-F1
#
_entry.id   AF-A0A4Q3SKG7-F1
#
_cell.length_a   1.000
_cell.length_b   1.000
_cell.length_c   1.000
_cell.angle_alpha   90.00
_cell.angle_beta   90.00
_cell.angle_gamma   90.00
#
_symmetry.space_group_name_H-M   'P 1'
#
loop_
_entity.id
_entity.type
_entity.pdbx_description
1 polymer ?
#
loop_
_entity_poly.entity_id
_entity_poly.type
_entity_poly.pdbx_seq_one_letter_code
_entity_poly.pdbx_strand_id
1 'polypeptide(L)'
;MKQFLLFSFLVVCGLAVSAQSSKQVKWTFTAKKISDKTYEVHMTADINSKWHMYAQDAGDGPQPTAFNFTKNPLLSFDGNVKEVGQMKKVYEEAFKSEVRFYESSVNFVQVVKVKGSAKTNLAGKVEFMVCDDKQCLPPSSVPFTINIGG
;
A
#
# COMPACT_ATOMS: atom_id res chain seq x y z
N MET A 1 12.20 58.81 1.28
CA MET A 1 11.25 58.16 0.35
C MET A 1 11.79 56.76 0.11
N LYS A 2 11.53 55.80 1.01
CA LYS A 2 10.37 54.88 0.97
C LYS A 2 10.19 54.37 -0.46
N GLN A 3 10.59 53.13 -0.73
CA GLN A 3 10.01 52.16 -1.71
C GLN A 3 10.93 50.93 -1.97
N PHE A 4 12.08 50.79 -1.31
CA PHE A 4 12.95 49.60 -1.42
C PHE A 4 12.61 48.48 -0.42
N LEU A 5 11.34 48.20 -0.19
CA LEU A 5 10.88 47.13 0.70
C LEU A 5 9.56 46.57 0.16
N LEU A 6 9.58 45.72 -0.86
CA LEU A 6 8.45 44.86 -1.24
C LEU A 6 8.85 43.94 -2.42
N PHE A 7 9.75 42.98 -2.21
CA PHE A 7 9.84 41.82 -3.10
C PHE A 7 10.37 40.55 -2.40
N SER A 8 10.08 40.41 -1.09
CA SER A 8 10.33 39.17 -0.34
C SER A 8 8.99 38.55 0.06
N PHE A 9 8.26 38.04 -0.92
CA PHE A 9 7.18 37.07 -0.70
C PHE A 9 6.90 36.29 -1.99
N LEU A 10 7.92 35.63 -2.54
CA LEU A 10 7.72 34.68 -3.63
C LEU A 10 7.96 33.26 -3.10
N VAL A 11 6.85 32.67 -2.63
CA VAL A 11 6.49 31.27 -2.85
C VAL A 11 7.46 30.23 -2.26
N VAL A 12 7.31 29.99 -0.95
CA VAL A 12 7.59 28.69 -0.33
C VAL A 12 6.28 27.88 -0.36
N CYS A 13 5.91 27.35 -1.51
CA CYS A 13 4.80 26.40 -1.67
C CYS A 13 5.22 25.30 -2.64
N GLY A 14 6.13 24.40 -2.22
CA GLY A 14 6.67 23.36 -3.11
C GLY A 14 6.85 21.97 -2.50
N LEU A 15 6.47 21.74 -1.23
CA LEU A 15 6.79 20.49 -0.55
C LEU A 15 5.52 19.75 -0.08
N ALA A 16 4.71 19.22 -1.01
CA ALA A 16 3.61 18.29 -0.65
C ALA A 16 3.11 17.37 -1.80
N VAL A 17 3.92 17.06 -2.82
CA VAL A 17 3.47 16.27 -4.00
C VAL A 17 3.95 14.80 -3.96
N SER A 18 3.80 14.11 -2.82
CA SER A 18 4.20 12.69 -2.72
C SER A 18 3.13 11.76 -2.13
N ALA A 19 1.88 12.22 -2.04
CA ALA A 19 0.78 11.48 -1.41
C ALA A 19 -0.49 11.43 -2.28
N GLN A 20 -0.36 11.54 -3.61
CA GLN A 20 -1.54 11.58 -4.48
C GLN A 20 -2.22 10.22 -4.58
N SER A 21 -1.47 9.12 -4.74
CA SER A 21 -2.04 7.77 -4.76
C SER A 21 -2.68 7.40 -3.42
N SER A 22 -2.10 7.81 -2.29
CA SER A 22 -2.69 7.57 -0.97
C SER A 22 -4.01 8.31 -0.70
N LYS A 23 -4.35 9.34 -1.48
CA LYS A 23 -5.67 9.98 -1.39
C LYS A 23 -6.76 9.17 -2.11
N GLN A 24 -6.37 8.25 -3.00
CA GLN A 24 -7.29 7.42 -3.77
C GLN A 24 -7.50 6.02 -3.18
N VAL A 25 -6.68 5.65 -2.20
CA VAL A 25 -6.77 4.35 -1.55
C VAL A 25 -6.82 4.54 -0.04
N LYS A 26 -7.92 4.09 0.56
CA LYS A 26 -8.04 4.02 2.02
C LYS A 26 -7.57 2.65 2.49
N TRP A 27 -6.53 2.63 3.31
CA TRP A 27 -6.00 1.41 3.88
C TRP A 27 -6.57 1.12 5.27
N THR A 28 -6.93 -0.14 5.51
CA THR A 28 -7.33 -0.66 6.81
C THR A 28 -6.47 -1.87 7.17
N PHE A 29 -5.91 -1.86 8.38
CA PHE A 29 -4.98 -2.88 8.85
C PHE A 29 -5.55 -3.58 10.08
N THR A 30 -5.81 -4.87 10.00
CA THR A 30 -6.38 -5.66 11.11
C THR A 30 -5.65 -6.99 11.27
N ALA A 31 -5.73 -7.56 12.47
CA ALA A 31 -5.24 -8.91 12.73
C ALA A 31 -6.33 -9.75 13.39
N LYS A 32 -6.45 -11.00 12.94
CA LYS A 32 -7.34 -12.01 13.47
C LYS A 32 -6.53 -13.20 13.96
N LYS A 33 -6.67 -13.56 15.24
CA LYS A 33 -6.07 -14.79 15.77
C LYS A 33 -6.81 -15.99 15.18
N ILE A 34 -6.08 -16.90 14.52
CA ILE A 34 -6.66 -18.08 13.87
C ILE A 34 -6.27 -19.39 14.56
N SER A 35 -5.19 -19.41 15.33
CA SER A 35 -4.82 -20.52 16.22
C SER A 35 -3.86 -20.03 17.31
N ASP A 36 -3.32 -20.94 18.13
CA ASP A 36 -2.28 -20.57 19.08
C ASP A 36 -1.11 -19.89 18.35
N LYS A 37 -0.75 -18.70 18.84
CA LYS A 37 0.33 -17.84 18.33
C LYS A 37 0.28 -17.54 16.83
N THR A 38 -0.84 -17.77 16.14
CA THR A 38 -0.93 -17.60 14.69
C THR A 38 -2.08 -16.65 14.35
N TYR A 39 -1.77 -15.68 13.50
CA TYR A 39 -2.65 -14.58 13.14
C TYR A 39 -2.72 -14.44 11.62
N GLU A 40 -3.92 -14.19 11.11
CA GLU A 40 -4.11 -13.62 9.79
C GLU A 40 -4.10 -12.10 9.92
N VAL A 41 -3.19 -11.47 9.19
CA VAL A 41 -3.13 -10.02 9.06
C VAL A 41 -3.79 -9.64 7.75
N HIS A 42 -4.82 -8.81 7.84
CA HIS A 42 -5.56 -8.29 6.71
C HIS A 42 -5.16 -6.82 6.49
N MET A 43 -4.63 -6.54 5.32
CA MET A 43 -4.26 -5.22 4.83
C MET A 43 -5.23 -4.92 3.68
N THR A 44 -6.35 -4.28 3.98
CA THR A 44 -7.41 -4.00 3.00
C THR A 44 -7.21 -2.63 2.38
N ALA A 45 -7.22 -2.58 1.05
CA ALA A 45 -7.25 -1.34 0.28
C ALA A 45 -8.64 -1.12 -0.29
N ASP A 46 -9.31 -0.04 0.12
CA ASP A 46 -10.52 0.46 -0.52
C ASP A 46 -10.12 1.53 -1.55
N ILE A 47 -10.39 1.24 -2.82
CA ILE A 47 -9.93 2.01 -3.97
C ILE A 47 -11.10 2.89 -4.46
N ASN A 48 -10.86 4.19 -4.56
CA ASN A 48 -11.85 5.12 -5.07
C ASN A 48 -12.31 4.74 -6.49
N SER A 49 -13.57 5.02 -6.79
CA SER A 49 -14.14 4.77 -8.12
C SER A 49 -13.29 5.42 -9.21
N LYS A 50 -13.17 4.73 -10.36
CA LYS A 50 -12.35 5.10 -11.54
C LYS A 50 -10.84 5.00 -11.37
N TRP A 51 -10.36 4.55 -10.21
CA TRP A 51 -8.96 4.24 -10.00
C TRP A 51 -8.72 2.75 -9.98
N HIS A 52 -7.54 2.36 -10.45
CA HIS A 52 -7.05 1.00 -10.53
C HIS A 52 -5.76 0.92 -9.73
N MET A 53 -5.65 -0.06 -8.83
CA MET A 53 -4.42 -0.32 -8.07
C MET A 53 -3.78 -1.63 -8.55
N TYR A 54 -2.50 -1.60 -8.87
CA TYR A 54 -1.81 -2.75 -9.45
C TYR A 54 -1.62 -3.89 -8.44
N ALA A 55 -1.69 -5.12 -8.95
CA ALA A 55 -1.43 -6.32 -8.16
C ALA A 55 0.05 -6.41 -7.73
N GLN A 56 0.37 -7.36 -6.85
CA GLN A 56 1.74 -7.70 -6.49
C GLN A 56 2.51 -8.28 -7.68
N ASP A 57 1.82 -8.99 -8.57
CA ASP A 57 2.31 -9.43 -9.87
C ASP A 57 1.55 -8.69 -10.99
N ALA A 58 1.95 -7.44 -11.22
CA ALA A 58 1.31 -6.53 -12.16
C ALA A 58 1.66 -6.77 -13.64
N GLY A 59 2.60 -7.70 -13.94
CA GLY A 59 3.22 -7.79 -15.27
C GLY A 59 4.22 -6.67 -15.54
N ASP A 60 4.48 -6.36 -16.82
CA ASP A 60 5.41 -5.28 -17.23
C ASP A 60 4.77 -3.86 -17.16
N GLY A 61 3.67 -3.76 -16.44
CA GLY A 61 2.92 -2.53 -16.24
C GLY A 61 3.55 -1.60 -15.19
N PRO A 62 2.76 -0.64 -14.70
CA PRO A 62 3.23 0.32 -13.72
C PRO A 62 3.53 -0.33 -12.35
N GLN A 63 4.23 0.39 -11.46
CA GLN A 63 4.77 -0.11 -10.18
C GLN A 63 3.80 -1.04 -9.42
N PRO A 64 4.18 -2.31 -9.18
CA PRO A 64 3.35 -3.28 -8.46
C PRO A 64 3.20 -2.94 -6.99
N THR A 65 2.11 -3.40 -6.38
CA THR A 65 1.92 -3.28 -4.93
C THR A 65 2.93 -4.16 -4.19
N ALA A 66 3.62 -3.62 -3.19
CA ALA A 66 4.65 -4.35 -2.44
C ALA A 66 4.53 -4.09 -0.93
N PHE A 67 4.64 -5.17 -0.14
CA PHE A 67 4.65 -5.11 1.31
C PHE A 67 6.07 -5.33 1.84
N ASN A 68 6.56 -4.37 2.61
CA ASN A 68 7.86 -4.44 3.26
C ASN A 68 7.65 -4.47 4.77
N PHE A 69 7.84 -5.64 5.39
CA PHE A 69 7.71 -5.79 6.83
C PHE A 69 9.00 -5.43 7.56
N THR A 70 8.88 -4.69 8.65
CA THR A 70 10.00 -4.40 9.55
C THR A 70 10.41 -5.69 10.27
N LYS A 71 11.70 -5.99 10.27
CA LYS A 71 12.24 -7.20 10.91
C LYS A 71 11.92 -7.21 12.40
N ASN A 72 11.26 -8.26 12.85
CA ASN A 72 10.97 -8.50 14.26
C ASN A 72 11.35 -9.96 14.60
N PRO A 73 12.32 -10.20 15.51
CA PRO A 73 12.79 -11.55 15.82
C PRO A 73 11.72 -12.45 16.45
N LEU A 74 10.68 -11.85 17.04
CA LEU A 74 9.54 -12.54 17.64
C LEU A 74 8.49 -12.96 16.61
N LEU A 75 8.64 -12.59 15.34
CA LEU A 75 7.70 -12.92 14.27
C LEU A 75 8.33 -13.86 13.25
N SER A 76 7.48 -14.65 12.62
CA SER A 76 7.79 -15.42 11.41
C SER A 76 6.60 -15.39 10.49
N PHE A 77 6.87 -15.32 9.19
CA PHE A 77 5.85 -15.25 8.14
C PHE A 77 5.63 -16.64 7.57
N ASP A 78 4.37 -17.04 7.43
CA ASP A 78 4.01 -18.30 6.81
C ASP A 78 3.55 -18.03 5.37
N GLY A 79 4.46 -18.26 4.42
CA GLY A 79 4.25 -17.96 3.01
C GLY A 79 4.26 -16.46 2.67
N ASN A 80 3.87 -16.18 1.43
CA ASN A 80 3.78 -14.83 0.88
C ASN A 80 2.42 -14.20 1.19
N VAL A 81 2.36 -12.87 1.06
CA VAL A 81 1.11 -12.11 1.08
C VAL A 81 0.21 -12.60 -0.06
N LYS A 82 -1.02 -12.97 0.26
CA LYS A 82 -2.04 -13.41 -0.70
C LYS A 82 -3.00 -12.27 -1.01
N GLU A 83 -3.45 -12.18 -2.25
CA GLU A 83 -4.42 -11.19 -2.68
C GLU A 83 -5.82 -11.81 -2.77
N VAL A 84 -6.78 -11.22 -2.05
CA VAL A 84 -8.18 -11.64 -2.05
C VAL A 84 -9.03 -10.49 -2.58
N GLY A 85 -9.43 -10.61 -3.84
CA GLY A 85 -10.22 -9.62 -4.55
C GLY A 85 -10.52 -10.05 -5.98
N GLN A 86 -11.32 -9.27 -6.70
CA GLN A 86 -11.60 -9.52 -8.12
C GLN A 86 -10.47 -8.91 -8.97
N MET A 87 -9.41 -9.70 -9.21
CA MET A 87 -8.31 -9.28 -10.07
C MET A 87 -8.80 -9.14 -11.51
N LYS A 88 -8.51 -8.00 -12.12
CA LYS A 88 -8.67 -7.78 -13.55
C LYS A 88 -7.34 -7.98 -14.26
N LYS A 89 -7.43 -8.48 -15.49
CA LYS A 89 -6.31 -8.71 -16.40
C LYS A 89 -6.64 -8.06 -17.72
N VAL A 90 -5.80 -7.14 -18.18
CA VAL A 90 -6.00 -6.41 -19.42
C VAL A 90 -4.69 -6.39 -20.18
N TYR A 91 -4.73 -6.72 -21.47
CA TYR A 91 -3.57 -6.52 -22.33
C TYR A 91 -3.46 -5.05 -22.68
N GLU A 92 -2.34 -4.44 -22.31
CA GLU A 92 -2.08 -3.04 -22.62
C GLU A 92 -1.01 -2.93 -23.70
N GLU A 93 -1.39 -2.38 -24.86
CA GLU A 93 -0.48 -2.16 -25.99
C GLU A 93 0.72 -1.27 -25.63
N ALA A 94 0.53 -0.32 -24.69
CA ALA A 94 1.59 0.55 -24.21
C ALA A 94 2.76 -0.23 -23.56
N PHE A 95 2.43 -1.33 -22.88
CA PHE A 95 3.40 -2.20 -22.21
C PHE A 95 3.66 -3.50 -22.97
N LYS A 96 2.88 -3.77 -24.03
CA LYS A 96 2.86 -5.04 -24.78
C LYS A 96 2.73 -6.25 -23.87
N SER A 97 2.03 -6.10 -22.75
CA SER A 97 1.99 -7.07 -21.65
C SER A 97 0.60 -7.14 -21.04
N GLU A 98 0.32 -8.26 -20.37
CA GLU A 98 -0.90 -8.41 -19.56
C GLU A 98 -0.68 -7.70 -18.22
N VAL A 99 -1.41 -6.61 -18.02
CA VAL A 99 -1.39 -5.82 -16.80
C VAL A 99 -2.48 -6.31 -15.85
N ARG A 100 -2.12 -6.45 -14.56
CA ARG A 100 -3.03 -6.96 -13.52
C ARG A 100 -3.28 -5.95 -12.43
N PHE A 101 -4.56 -5.69 -12.14
CA PHE A 101 -4.97 -4.67 -11.19
C PHE A 101 -6.30 -5.00 -10.52
N TYR A 102 -6.61 -4.23 -9.49
CA TYR A 102 -7.85 -4.28 -8.72
C TYR A 102 -8.61 -2.97 -8.82
N GLU A 103 -9.94 -3.08 -8.72
CA GLU A 103 -10.88 -1.97 -8.59
C GLU A 103 -11.72 -2.17 -7.33
N SER A 104 -12.28 -1.07 -6.82
CA SER A 104 -13.16 -1.02 -5.63
C SER A 104 -12.49 -1.44 -4.33
N SER A 105 -12.04 -2.69 -4.19
CA SER A 105 -11.37 -3.18 -2.99
C SER A 105 -10.55 -4.44 -3.25
N VAL A 106 -9.46 -4.59 -2.51
CA VAL A 106 -8.67 -5.81 -2.44
C VAL A 106 -8.13 -5.99 -1.02
N ASN A 107 -8.18 -7.22 -0.52
CA ASN A 107 -7.66 -7.59 0.78
C ASN A 107 -6.37 -8.39 0.63
N PHE A 108 -5.27 -7.86 1.12
CA PHE A 108 -4.00 -8.56 1.19
C PHE A 108 -3.90 -9.29 2.52
N VAL A 109 -3.60 -10.58 2.49
CA VAL A 109 -3.62 -11.45 3.66
C VAL A 109 -2.26 -12.07 3.88
N GLN A 110 -1.68 -11.84 5.05
CA GLN A 110 -0.42 -12.44 5.48
C GLN A 110 -0.63 -13.25 6.76
N VAL A 111 -0.19 -14.50 6.75
CA VAL A 111 -0.18 -15.32 7.97
C VAL A 111 1.11 -15.06 8.75
N VAL A 112 0.98 -14.74 10.03
CA VAL A 112 2.09 -14.39 10.93
C VAL A 112 2.03 -15.27 12.18
N LYS A 113 3.17 -15.88 12.50
CA LYS A 113 3.39 -16.68 13.71
C LYS A 113 4.22 -15.88 14.71
N VAL A 114 3.74 -15.79 15.95
CA VAL A 114 4.40 -15.13 17.08
C VAL A 114 5.20 -16.16 17.88
N LYS A 115 6.42 -15.81 18.26
CA LYS A 115 7.27 -16.65 19.10
C LYS A 115 7.09 -16.28 20.57
N GLY A 116 6.90 -17.28 21.42
CA GLY A 116 6.64 -17.07 22.85
C GLY A 116 5.23 -16.56 23.13
N SER A 117 5.05 -15.94 24.30
CA SER A 117 3.74 -15.48 24.80
C SER A 117 3.69 -13.96 25.01
N ALA A 118 4.76 -13.25 24.64
CA ALA A 118 4.84 -11.80 24.82
C ALA A 118 3.98 -11.07 23.79
N LYS A 119 3.37 -9.96 24.21
CA LYS A 119 2.79 -8.98 23.28
C LYS A 119 3.90 -8.38 22.42
N THR A 120 3.64 -8.22 21.14
CA THR A 120 4.56 -7.62 20.17
C THR A 120 3.79 -6.90 19.07
N ASN A 121 4.48 -6.35 18.08
CA ASN A 121 3.87 -5.62 16.97
C ASN A 121 4.41 -6.13 15.64
N LEU A 122 3.51 -6.27 14.67
CA LEU A 122 3.88 -6.32 13.26
C LEU A 122 3.88 -4.89 12.73
N ALA A 123 5.01 -4.44 12.19
CA ALA A 123 5.13 -3.15 11.53
C ALA A 123 5.66 -3.32 10.11
N GLY A 124 5.37 -2.36 9.24
CA GLY A 124 5.84 -2.36 7.88
C GLY A 124 5.34 -1.17 7.10
N LYS A 125 5.49 -1.23 5.78
CA LYS A 125 4.93 -0.27 4.83
C LYS A 125 4.40 -1.01 3.61
N VAL A 126 3.31 -0.48 3.04
CA VAL A 126 2.84 -0.86 1.71
C VAL A 126 3.22 0.23 0.72
N GLU A 127 3.83 -0.16 -0.40
CA GLU A 127 4.15 0.71 -1.52
C GLU A 127 3.25 0.32 -2.69
N PHE A 128 2.58 1.29 -3.29
CA PHE A 128 1.60 1.05 -4.33
C PHE A 128 1.47 2.27 -5.24
N MET A 129 0.85 2.04 -6.39
CA MET A 129 0.53 3.09 -7.35
C MET A 129 -0.86 2.88 -7.90
N VAL A 130 -1.54 3.98 -8.27
CA VAL A 130 -2.84 3.93 -8.91
C VAL A 130 -2.86 4.69 -10.22
N CYS A 131 -3.66 4.20 -11.17
CA CYS A 131 -3.95 4.90 -12.42
C CYS A 131 -5.46 4.98 -12.66
N ASP A 132 -5.86 5.98 -13.43
CA ASP A 132 -7.16 6.04 -14.09
C ASP A 132 -6.95 5.88 -15.62
N ASP A 133 -8.03 5.99 -16.41
CA ASP A 133 -7.98 5.86 -17.88
C ASP A 133 -7.07 6.89 -18.59
N LYS A 134 -6.61 7.93 -17.90
CA LYS A 134 -5.89 9.08 -18.48
C LYS A 134 -4.50 9.25 -17.91
N GLN A 135 -4.27 8.87 -16.66
CA GLN A 135 -3.03 9.14 -15.96
C GLN A 135 -2.72 8.13 -14.87
N CYS A 136 -1.44 8.01 -14.57
CA CYS A 136 -0.93 7.34 -13.39
C CYS A 136 -0.45 8.38 -12.36
N LEU A 137 -0.86 8.22 -11.11
CA LEU A 137 -0.34 9.05 -10.03
C LEU A 137 1.02 8.52 -9.57
N PRO A 138 1.92 9.36 -9.03
CA PRO A 138 3.17 8.89 -8.45
C PRO A 138 2.95 7.82 -7.37
N PRO A 139 3.84 6.83 -7.23
CA PRO A 139 3.76 5.84 -6.17
C PRO A 139 3.64 6.48 -4.79
N SER A 140 2.92 5.82 -3.88
CA SER A 140 2.80 6.23 -2.49
C SER A 140 3.18 5.08 -1.56
N SER A 141 3.63 5.45 -0.36
CA SER A 141 4.02 4.50 0.69
C SER A 141 3.22 4.80 1.95
N VAL A 142 2.56 3.78 2.51
CA VAL A 142 1.76 3.91 3.73
C VAL A 142 2.34 2.99 4.81
N PRO A 143 2.89 3.54 5.92
CA PRO A 143 3.35 2.73 7.03
C PRO A 143 2.16 2.19 7.84
N PHE A 144 2.33 1.02 8.44
CA PHE A 144 1.36 0.43 9.35
C PHE A 144 2.03 -0.22 10.56
N THR A 145 1.25 -0.36 11.64
CA THR A 145 1.64 -1.12 12.83
C THR A 145 0.39 -1.76 13.42
N ILE A 146 0.47 -3.04 13.74
CA ILE A 146 -0.62 -3.85 14.30
C ILE A 146 -0.08 -4.60 15.52
N ASN A 147 -0.76 -4.46 16.65
CA ASN A 147 -0.43 -5.19 17.87
C ASN A 147 -0.86 -6.66 17.72
N ILE A 148 0.05 -7.60 17.97
CA ILE A 148 -0.19 -9.05 17.91
C ILE A 148 0.55 -9.76 19.05
N GLY A 149 0.14 -10.97 19.40
CA GLY A 149 0.65 -11.63 20.60
C GLY A 149 -0.07 -11.14 21.86
N GLY A 150 -0.28 -12.07 22.79
CA GLY A 150 -1.32 -12.00 23.82
C GLY A 150 -2.10 -13.32 23.84
#